data_AF-A0A9X2S0X4-F1
#
_entry.id   AF-A0A9X2S0X4-F1
#
_cell.length_a   1.000
_cell.length_b   1.000
_cell.length_c   1.000
_cell.angle_alpha   90.00
_cell.angle_beta   90.00
_cell.angle_gamma   90.00
#
_symmetry.space_group_name_H-M   'P 1'
#
loop_
_entity.id
_entity.type
_entity.pdbx_description
1 polymer ?
#
loop_
_entity_poly.entity_id
_entity_poly.type
_entity_poly.pdbx_seq_one_letter_code
_entity_poly.pdbx_strand_id
1 'polypeptide(L)' 'MRNLIKTKTEGNVVYIEKKQKDTMDLRCSMCGEVKNEMQLTVEDGLYKCECGSSSFIPQIDLEEIL' A
#
# COMPACT_ATOMS: atom_id res chain seq x y z
N MET A 1 -5.29 18.88 4.12
CA MET A 1 -4.58 17.63 3.78
C MET A 1 -5.07 16.56 4.74
N ARG A 2 -6.06 15.76 4.34
CA ARG A 2 -6.62 14.70 5.19
C ARG A 2 -5.96 13.39 4.77
N ASN A 3 -5.41 12.66 5.73
CA ASN A 3 -4.64 11.44 5.50
C ASN A 3 -5.61 10.26 5.46
N LEU A 4 -5.53 9.44 4.41
CA LEU A 4 -6.30 8.20 4.26
C LEU A 4 -5.96 7.23 5.41
N ILE A 5 -6.94 6.43 5.83
CA ILE A 5 -6.89 5.64 7.07
C ILE A 5 -6.92 4.17 6.69
N LYS A 6 -5.88 3.42 7.05
CA LYS A 6 -5.90 1.95 7.01
C LYS A 6 -6.49 1.46 8.34
N THR A 7 -7.62 0.75 8.28
CA THR A 7 -8.31 0.24 9.47
C THR A 7 -7.86 -1.18 9.78
N LYS A 8 -7.29 -1.40 10.97
CA LYS A 8 -7.05 -2.75 11.52
C LYS A 8 -7.98 -2.95 12.70
N THR A 9 -8.70 -4.08 12.75
CA THR A 9 -9.65 -4.36 13.84
C THR A 9 -9.15 -5.51 14.70
N GLU A 10 -9.02 -5.31 16.01
CA GLU A 10 -8.73 -6.36 16.99
C GLU A 10 -9.81 -6.32 18.08
N GLY A 11 -10.72 -7.30 18.07
CA GLY A 11 -11.92 -7.30 18.92
C GLY A 11 -12.83 -6.12 18.60
N ASN A 12 -13.14 -5.28 19.60
CA ASN A 12 -13.95 -4.06 19.44
C ASN A 12 -13.12 -2.79 19.19
N VAL A 13 -11.80 -2.93 18.97
CA VAL A 13 -10.90 -1.79 18.77
C VAL A 13 -10.61 -1.63 17.29
N VAL A 14 -10.84 -0.43 16.75
CA VAL A 14 -10.48 -0.04 15.39
C VAL A 14 -9.23 0.84 15.45
N TYR A 15 -8.13 0.35 14.90
CA TYR A 15 -6.89 1.08 14.74
C TYR A 15 -6.90 1.82 13.41
N ILE A 16 -6.73 3.14 13.49
CA ILE A 16 -6.64 4.05 12.36
C ILE A 16 -5.15 4.28 12.09
N GLU A 17 -4.59 3.55 11.14
CA GLU A 17 -3.23 3.82 10.65
C GLU A 17 -3.29 4.93 9.61
N LYS A 18 -2.56 6.02 9.86
CA LYS A 18 -2.43 7.09 8.87
C LYS A 18 -1.58 6.58 7.70
N LYS A 19 -2.15 6.60 6.50
CA LYS A 19 -1.39 6.41 5.26
C LYS A 19 -0.30 7.48 5.20
N GLN A 20 0.90 7.07 4.81
CA GLN A 20 2.00 8.01 4.65
C GLN A 20 1.67 8.97 3.51
N LYS A 21 1.80 10.27 3.81
CA LYS A 21 1.48 11.32 2.86
C LYS A 21 2.41 11.25 1.65
N ASP A 22 1.86 11.49 0.46
CA ASP A 22 2.59 11.48 -0.81
C ASP A 22 3.20 10.12 -1.15
N THR A 23 2.64 9.03 -0.60
CA THR A 23 3.02 7.65 -0.93
C THR A 23 1.85 6.83 -1.48
N MET A 24 2.16 5.83 -2.30
CA MET A 24 1.17 4.88 -2.82
C MET A 24 1.30 3.50 -2.19
N ASP A 25 0.16 2.84 -2.00
CA ASP A 25 0.14 1.41 -1.77
C ASP A 25 0.14 0.69 -3.11
N LEU A 26 1.04 -0.28 -3.26
CA LEU A 26 1.28 -1.01 -4.49
C LEU A 26 0.96 -2.49 -4.26
N ARG A 27 0.10 -3.05 -5.12
CA ARG A 27 -0.19 -4.49 -5.13
C ARG A 27 0.71 -5.19 -6.13
N CYS A 28 1.45 -6.21 -5.70
CA CYS A 28 2.23 -7.03 -6.61
C CYS A 28 1.31 -7.78 -7.58
N SER A 29 1.59 -7.71 -8.87
CA SER A 29 0.80 -8.37 -9.92
C SER A 29 0.90 -9.91 -9.88
N MET A 30 1.90 -10.45 -9.17
CA MET A 30 2.17 -11.89 -9.12
C MET A 30 1.65 -12.54 -7.83
N CYS A 31 2.11 -12.10 -6.66
CA CYS A 31 1.69 -12.70 -5.38
C CYS A 31 0.47 -12.02 -4.74
N GLY A 32 0.03 -10.87 -5.27
CA GLY A 32 -1.11 -10.12 -4.73
C GLY A 32 -0.83 -9.36 -3.44
N GLU A 33 0.40 -9.42 -2.89
CA GLU A 33 0.77 -8.71 -1.68
C GLU A 33 0.68 -7.19 -1.88
N VAL A 34 0.09 -6.49 -0.91
CA VAL A 34 -0.03 -5.03 -0.90
C VAL A 34 0.94 -4.46 0.12
N LYS A 35 1.90 -3.66 -0.36
CA LYS A 35 2.85 -2.92 0.49
C LYS A 35 2.82 -1.45 0.12
N ASN A 36 3.17 -0.59 1.08
CA ASN A 36 3.45 0.80 0.76
C ASN A 36 4.73 0.88 -0.08
N GLU A 37 4.82 1.79 -1.03
CA GLU A 37 6.01 1.90 -1.89
C GLU A 37 7.30 2.14 -1.11
N MET A 38 7.23 2.83 0.04
CA MET A 38 8.38 3.05 0.94
C MET A 38 8.89 1.77 1.61
N GLN A 39 8.11 0.69 1.56
CA GLN A 39 8.46 -0.62 2.13
C GLN A 39 9.00 -1.59 1.08
N LEU A 40 9.02 -1.20 -0.20
CA LEU A 40 9.54 -2.03 -1.29
C LEU A 40 11.03 -1.81 -1.48
N THR A 41 11.74 -2.88 -1.78
CA THR A 41 13.14 -2.80 -2.23
C THR A 41 13.18 -2.22 -3.64
N VAL A 42 14.13 -1.32 -3.89
CA VAL A 42 14.40 -0.77 -5.22
C VAL A 42 15.74 -1.27 -5.70
N GLU A 43 15.76 -1.93 -6.86
CA GLU A 43 16.97 -2.42 -7.53
C GLU A 43 16.94 -1.94 -8.99
N ASP A 44 18.02 -1.33 -9.45
CA ASP A 44 18.14 -0.78 -10.81
C ASP A 44 16.99 0.17 -11.21
N GLY A 45 16.45 0.90 -10.23
CA GLY A 45 15.32 1.82 -10.43
C GLY A 45 13.94 1.14 -10.55
N LEU A 46 13.87 -0.17 -10.29
CA LEU A 46 12.62 -0.94 -10.30
C LEU A 46 12.27 -1.43 -8.89
N TYR A 47 10.99 -1.35 -8.54
CA TYR A 47 10.48 -1.99 -7.33
C TYR A 47 10.59 -3.51 -7.46
N LYS A 48 10.98 -4.17 -6.36
CA LYS A 48 11.11 -5.62 -6.26
C LYS A 48 10.22 -6.15 -5.15
N CYS A 49 9.44 -7.18 -5.48
CA CYS A 49 8.71 -7.97 -4.52
C CYS A 49 9.56 -9.17 -4.08
N GLU A 50 9.35 -9.66 -2.86
CA GLU A 50 9.99 -10.87 -2.34
C GLU A 50 9.66 -12.11 -3.19
N CYS A 51 8.55 -12.12 -3.92
CA CYS A 51 8.24 -13.19 -4.88
C CYS A 51 9.05 -13.13 -6.19
N GLY A 52 9.93 -12.13 -6.35
CA GLY A 52 10.76 -11.93 -7.54
C GLY A 52 10.13 -11.08 -8.65
N SER A 53 8.85 -10.72 -8.52
CA SER A 53 8.18 -9.82 -9.47
C SER A 53 8.64 -8.37 -9.31
N SER A 54 8.72 -7.64 -10.42
CA SER A 54 8.89 -6.19 -10.47
C SER A 54 7.67 -5.46 -11.05
N SER A 55 6.53 -6.14 -11.16
CA SER A 55 5.27 -5.59 -11.65
C SER A 55 4.30 -5.34 -10.50
N PHE A 56 3.76 -4.12 -10.45
CA PHE A 56 2.85 -3.66 -9.41
C PHE A 56 1.70 -2.84 -9.99
N ILE A 57 0.57 -2.86 -9.29
CA ILE A 57 -0.64 -2.09 -9.61
C ILE A 57 -0.90 -1.12 -8.45
N PRO A 58 -0.94 0.20 -8.69
CA PRO A 58 -1.31 1.18 -7.66
C PRO A 58 -2.69 0.89 -7.08
N GLN A 59 -2.79 0.88 -5.75
CA GLN A 59 -4.06 0.79 -5.03
C GLN A 59 -4.56 2.20 -4.75
N ILE A 60 -5.61 2.58 -5.49
CA ILE A 60 -6.30 3.87 -5.33
C ILE A 60 -7.52 3.59 -4.47
N ASP A 61 -7.56 4.18 -3.28
CA ASP A 61 -8.74 4.12 -2.42
C ASP A 61 -9.77 5.12 -2.97
N LEU A 62 -10.87 4.61 -3.54
CA LEU A 62 -11.93 5.41 -4.19
C LEU A 62 -12.92 6.04 -3.19
N GLU A 63 -12.62 6.02 -1.88
CA GLU A 63 -13.55 6.44 -0.82
C GLU A 63 -13.73 7.97 -0.66
N GLU A 64 -13.25 8.80 -1.60
CA GLU A 64 -13.44 10.27 -1.56
C GLU A 64 -14.20 10.84 -2.79
N ILE A 65 -15.19 10.11 -3.34
CA ILE A 65 -16.11 10.65 -4.39
C ILE A 65 -17.53 10.96 -3.85
N LEU A 66 -17.85 10.64 -2.59
CA LEU A 66 -19.17 10.91 -2.00
C LEU A 66 -19.15 12.01 -0.94
#